data_AF-A0A7S1SA78-F1
#
_entry.id   AF-A0A7S1SA78-F1
#
_cell.length_a   1.000
_cell.length_b   1.000
_cell.length_c   1.000
_cell.angle_alpha   90.00
_cell.angle_beta   90.00
_cell.angle_gamma   90.00
#
_symmetry.space_group_name_H-M   'P 1'
#
loop_
_entity.id
_entity.type
_entity.pdbx_description
1 polymer ?
#
loop_
_entity_poly.entity_id
_entity_poly.type
_entity_poly.pdbx_seq_one_letter_code
_entity_poly.pdbx_strand_id
1 'polypeptide(L)'
;PNDPGKGFEYIYLTEESYKKLGSNVVEASLVTEGGEKRYVINAIIGKGLPSTADGIGVENLQGSGLIAGETSRAYRETFTLSYITGRSVGIGAYLNRLGQRNIQMVSSPM
;
A
#
# COMPACT_ATOMS: atom_id res chain seq x y z
N PRO A 1 -30.32 -9.22 1.71
CA PRO A 1 -29.75 -9.82 0.47
C PRO A 1 -30.50 -9.45 -0.81
N ASN A 2 -31.84 -9.49 -0.82
CA ASN A 2 -32.65 -9.38 -2.04
C ASN A 2 -32.75 -7.96 -2.63
N ASP A 3 -32.15 -6.96 -1.97
CA ASP A 3 -32.06 -5.59 -2.45
C ASP A 3 -30.65 -5.03 -2.15
N PRO A 4 -29.69 -5.21 -3.07
CA PRO A 4 -28.31 -4.75 -2.91
C PRO A 4 -28.17 -3.22 -2.80
N GLY A 5 -29.17 -2.44 -3.23
CA GLY A 5 -29.14 -0.98 -3.16
C GLY A 5 -29.12 -0.44 -1.72
N LYS A 6 -29.50 -1.28 -0.75
CA LYS A 6 -29.45 -0.95 0.68
C LYS A 6 -28.05 -1.10 1.30
N GLY A 7 -27.06 -1.53 0.52
CA GLY A 7 -25.69 -1.76 1.00
C GLY A 7 -25.51 -3.10 1.70
N PHE A 8 -24.43 -3.20 2.48
CA PHE A 8 -24.05 -4.39 3.24
C PHE A 8 -23.56 -4.00 4.64
N GLU A 9 -23.70 -4.91 5.60
CA GLU A 9 -23.27 -4.65 6.99
C GLU A 9 -21.78 -4.91 7.19
N TYR A 10 -21.26 -5.99 6.59
CA TYR A 10 -19.87 -6.38 6.74
C TYR A 10 -19.43 -7.31 5.61
N ILE A 11 -18.11 -7.50 5.50
CA ILE A 11 -17.48 -8.52 4.66
C ILE A 11 -16.99 -9.64 5.60
N TYR A 12 -17.18 -10.90 5.21
CA TYR A 12 -16.81 -12.03 6.04
C TYR A 12 -16.22 -13.19 5.23
N LEU A 13 -15.56 -14.10 5.93
CA LEU A 13 -15.10 -15.38 5.42
C LEU A 13 -15.94 -16.51 6.03
N THR A 14 -16.16 -17.56 5.25
CA THR A 14 -16.69 -18.82 5.79
C THR A 14 -15.62 -19.48 6.68
N GLU A 15 -16.05 -20.37 7.59
CA GLU A 15 -15.12 -21.12 8.44
C GLU A 15 -14.06 -21.89 7.63
N GLU A 16 -14.45 -22.45 6.49
CA GLU A 16 -13.55 -23.15 5.57
C GLU A 16 -12.51 -22.20 4.95
N SER A 17 -12.95 -21.06 4.42
CA SER A 17 -12.06 -20.07 3.80
C SER A 17 -11.10 -19.45 4.81
N TYR A 18 -11.58 -19.13 6.02
CA TYR A 18 -10.73 -18.58 7.07
C TYR A 18 -9.61 -19.57 7.45
N LYS A 19 -9.94 -20.86 7.62
CA LYS A 19 -8.93 -21.90 7.92
C LYS A 19 -7.92 -22.10 6.79
N LYS A 20 -8.33 -21.96 5.52
CA LYS A 20 -7.44 -22.11 4.36
C LYS A 20 -6.38 -21.00 4.23
N LEU A 21 -6.67 -19.80 4.71
CA LEU A 21 -5.75 -18.66 4.59
C LEU A 21 -4.51 -18.77 5.50
N GLY A 22 -4.62 -19.50 6.61
CA GLY A 22 -3.56 -19.61 7.62
C GLY A 22 -3.51 -18.40 8.56
N SER A 23 -2.49 -18.36 9.42
CA SER A 23 -2.31 -17.26 10.38
C SER A 23 -1.78 -15.99 9.72
N ASN A 24 -2.09 -14.83 10.33
CA ASN A 24 -1.55 -13.50 10.00
C ASN A 24 -1.85 -12.97 8.58
N VAL A 25 -2.86 -13.51 7.89
CA VAL A 25 -3.30 -12.99 6.57
C VAL A 25 -4.49 -12.05 6.72
N VAL A 26 -5.42 -12.39 7.61
CA VAL A 26 -6.64 -11.61 7.92
C VAL A 26 -6.89 -11.71 9.42
N GLU A 27 -7.21 -10.58 10.05
CA GLU A 27 -7.78 -10.55 11.39
C GLU A 27 -9.31 -10.51 11.28
N ALA A 28 -9.99 -11.43 11.97
CA ALA A 28 -11.44 -11.56 11.88
C ALA A 28 -12.09 -11.91 13.23
N SER A 29 -13.31 -11.42 13.42
CA SER A 29 -14.18 -11.73 14.56
C SER A 29 -15.20 -12.79 14.18
N LEU A 30 -15.34 -13.85 14.98
CA LEU A 30 -16.36 -14.87 14.75
C LEU A 30 -17.73 -14.38 15.25
N VAL A 31 -18.72 -14.39 14.36
CA VAL A 31 -20.14 -14.16 14.68
C VAL A 31 -20.98 -15.35 14.18
N THR A 32 -22.14 -15.55 14.79
CA THR A 32 -23.12 -16.53 14.32
C THR A 32 -24.41 -15.81 13.97
N GLU A 33 -24.79 -15.86 12.70
CA GLU A 33 -26.01 -15.21 12.19
C GLU A 33 -26.77 -16.16 11.29
N GLY A 34 -28.09 -16.26 11.49
CA GLY A 34 -28.94 -17.15 10.69
C GLY A 34 -28.53 -18.63 10.76
N GLY A 35 -27.84 -19.06 11.82
CA GLY A 35 -27.30 -20.42 11.97
C GLY A 35 -25.96 -20.66 11.28
N GLU A 36 -25.38 -19.66 10.63
CA GLU A 36 -24.09 -19.74 9.93
C GLU A 36 -22.99 -19.08 10.78
N LYS A 37 -21.84 -19.75 10.89
CA LYS A 37 -20.61 -19.17 11.44
C LYS A 37 -19.93 -18.30 10.39
N ARG A 38 -19.74 -17.03 10.71
CA ARG A 38 -19.11 -16.02 9.84
C ARG A 38 -17.90 -15.42 10.53
N TYR A 39 -16.77 -15.39 9.84
CA TYR A 39 -15.55 -14.69 10.29
C TYR A 39 -15.54 -13.30 9.68
N VAL A 40 -16.09 -12.32 10.39
CA VAL A 40 -16.19 -10.93 9.96
C VAL A 40 -14.80 -10.32 9.89
N ILE A 41 -14.43 -9.75 8.73
CA ILE A 41 -13.09 -9.22 8.48
C ILE A 41 -12.92 -7.88 9.20
N ASN A 42 -11.95 -7.81 10.10
CA ASN A 42 -11.57 -6.57 10.79
C ASN A 42 -10.38 -5.88 10.08
N ALA A 43 -9.39 -6.66 9.66
CA ALA A 43 -8.21 -6.16 8.95
C ALA A 43 -7.69 -7.18 7.93
N ILE A 44 -7.18 -6.68 6.81
CA ILE A 44 -6.53 -7.48 5.77
C ILE A 44 -5.05 -7.10 5.77
N ILE A 45 -4.20 -8.04 6.17
CA ILE A 45 -2.74 -7.88 6.17
C ILE A 45 -2.19 -8.31 4.80
N GLY A 46 -2.81 -9.35 4.22
CA GLY A 46 -2.39 -9.92 2.95
C GLY A 46 -1.39 -11.06 3.15
N LYS A 47 -1.36 -11.97 2.17
CA LYS A 47 -0.42 -13.09 2.18
C LYS A 47 0.95 -12.58 1.74
N GLY A 48 2.01 -13.00 2.41
CA GLY A 48 3.39 -12.80 1.97
C GLY A 48 3.73 -13.65 0.74
N LEU A 49 3.06 -13.40 -0.39
CA LEU A 49 3.40 -14.01 -1.67
C LEU A 49 4.74 -13.45 -2.16
N PRO A 50 5.48 -14.15 -3.05
CA PRO A 50 6.75 -13.64 -3.58
C PRO A 50 6.64 -12.24 -4.18
N SER A 51 5.49 -11.88 -4.76
CA SER A 51 5.21 -10.56 -5.34
C SER A 51 4.87 -9.48 -4.32
N THR A 52 4.61 -9.83 -3.06
CA THR A 52 4.13 -8.93 -1.99
C THR A 52 4.92 -9.10 -0.68
N ALA A 53 6.02 -9.85 -0.71
CA ALA A 53 6.77 -10.24 0.48
C ALA A 53 7.33 -9.04 1.26
N ASP A 54 7.71 -7.98 0.55
CA ASP A 54 8.27 -6.75 1.13
C ASP A 54 7.21 -5.66 1.37
N GLY A 55 5.94 -5.97 1.09
CA GLY A 55 4.81 -5.10 1.38
C GLY A 55 4.09 -4.50 0.18
N ILE A 56 2.82 -4.16 0.41
CA ILE A 56 1.88 -3.55 -0.54
C ILE A 56 1.08 -2.40 0.08
N GLY A 57 1.35 -2.06 1.34
CA GLY A 57 0.59 -1.12 2.14
C GLY A 57 1.41 0.06 2.67
N VAL A 58 1.18 0.39 3.94
CA VAL A 58 1.74 1.56 4.62
C VAL A 58 3.25 1.52 4.80
N GLU A 59 3.83 0.32 4.80
CA GLU A 59 5.26 0.06 4.80
C GLU A 59 5.96 0.68 3.57
N ASN A 60 5.28 0.75 2.42
CA ASN A 60 5.80 1.44 1.24
C ASN A 60 5.83 2.96 1.43
N LEU A 61 4.89 3.51 2.20
CA LEU A 61 4.89 4.94 2.56
C LEU A 61 6.00 5.25 3.57
N GLN A 62 6.27 4.34 4.52
CA GLN A 62 7.43 4.44 5.40
C GLN A 62 8.74 4.44 4.59
N GLY A 63 8.90 3.48 3.67
CA GLY A 63 10.07 3.42 2.78
C GLY A 63 10.21 4.68 1.93
N SER A 64 9.10 5.22 1.44
CA SER A 64 9.07 6.50 0.73
C SER A 64 9.54 7.66 1.61
N GLY A 65 9.07 7.75 2.85
CA GLY A 65 9.50 8.76 3.81
C GLY A 65 10.99 8.67 4.14
N LEU A 66 11.52 7.45 4.27
CA LEU A 66 12.94 7.21 4.50
C LEU A 66 13.80 7.82 3.39
N ILE A 67 13.54 7.49 2.12
CA ILE A 67 14.33 8.00 0.99
C ILE A 67 14.13 9.51 0.76
N ALA A 68 12.97 10.07 1.12
CA ALA A 68 12.76 11.51 1.15
C ALA A 68 13.66 12.19 2.18
N GLY A 69 13.70 11.70 3.41
CA GLY A 69 14.57 12.23 4.47
C GLY A 69 16.04 12.21 4.08
N GLU A 70 16.47 11.08 3.52
CA GLU A 70 17.84 10.90 3.02
C GLU A 70 18.18 11.85 1.88
N THR A 71 17.27 12.04 0.91
CA THR A 71 17.49 12.98 -0.20
C THR A 71 17.54 14.43 0.29
N SER A 72 16.71 14.79 1.28
CA SER A 72 16.77 16.11 1.92
C SER A 72 18.10 16.36 2.62
N ARG A 73 18.69 15.34 3.25
CA ARG A 73 20.01 15.44 3.87
C ARG A 73 21.10 15.54 2.80
N ALA A 74 21.06 14.68 1.78
CA ALA A 74 22.02 14.66 0.69
C ALA A 74 22.13 16.01 -0.01
N TYR A 75 21.00 16.70 -0.27
CA TYR A 75 21.04 18.04 -0.88
C TYR A 75 21.86 19.07 -0.08
N ARG A 76 21.89 18.95 1.27
CA ARG A 76 22.67 19.86 2.13
C ARG A 76 24.15 19.52 2.20
N GLU A 77 24.50 18.25 2.00
CA GLU A 77 25.84 17.73 2.25
C GLU A 77 26.64 17.50 0.96
N THR A 78 25.96 17.34 -0.17
CA THR A 78 26.56 16.93 -1.44
C THR A 78 25.81 17.52 -2.64
N PHE A 79 26.44 17.45 -3.81
CA PHE A 79 25.81 17.82 -5.07
C PHE A 79 24.76 16.78 -5.48
N THR A 80 23.54 17.24 -5.73
CA THR A 80 22.41 16.44 -6.20
C THR A 80 21.94 16.94 -7.57
N LEU A 81 21.64 16.02 -8.48
CA LEU A 81 21.06 16.27 -9.80
C LEU A 81 20.18 15.10 -10.21
N SER A 82 18.97 15.38 -10.69
CA SER A 82 18.05 14.37 -11.24
C SER A 82 17.82 14.58 -12.73
N TYR A 83 17.76 13.47 -13.48
CA TYR A 83 17.35 13.47 -14.89
C TYR A 83 16.03 12.71 -15.05
N ILE A 84 14.97 13.39 -15.50
CA ILE A 84 13.62 12.84 -15.64
C ILE A 84 13.34 12.54 -17.13
N THR A 85 13.20 11.25 -17.47
CA THR A 85 13.04 10.77 -18.85
C THR A 85 11.70 10.07 -19.16
N GLY A 86 10.92 9.73 -18.12
CA GLY A 86 9.62 9.06 -18.25
C GLY A 86 8.52 9.86 -17.59
N ARG A 87 8.06 9.40 -16.42
CA ARG A 87 7.17 10.15 -15.55
C ARG A 87 7.69 10.09 -14.13
N SER A 88 7.60 11.21 -13.41
CA SER A 88 7.80 11.23 -11.98
C SER A 88 6.44 11.26 -11.27
N VAL A 89 6.20 10.38 -10.29
CA VAL A 89 4.91 10.31 -9.58
C VAL A 89 5.16 10.12 -8.09
N GLY A 90 4.33 10.76 -7.27
CA GLY A 90 4.30 10.55 -5.82
C GLY A 90 5.67 10.80 -5.20
N ILE A 91 6.22 9.77 -4.55
CA ILE A 91 7.53 9.88 -3.92
C ILE A 91 8.63 10.26 -4.93
N GLY A 92 8.62 9.73 -6.16
CA GLY A 92 9.63 10.07 -7.17
C GLY A 92 9.67 11.57 -7.49
N ALA A 93 8.51 12.22 -7.57
CA ALA A 93 8.43 13.66 -7.83
C ALA A 93 8.94 14.46 -6.63
N TYR A 94 8.67 13.98 -5.41
CA TYR A 94 9.17 14.57 -4.18
C TYR A 94 10.70 14.48 -4.08
N LEU A 95 11.29 13.34 -4.47
CA LEU A 95 12.76 13.19 -4.52
C LEU A 95 13.41 14.18 -5.48
N ASN A 96 12.86 14.34 -6.68
CA ASN A 96 13.31 15.33 -7.65
C ASN A 96 13.22 16.76 -7.10
N ARG A 97 12.11 17.07 -6.41
CA ARG A 97 11.94 18.38 -5.76
C ARG A 97 12.99 18.60 -4.67
N LEU A 98 13.24 17.62 -3.81
CA LEU A 98 14.22 17.71 -2.73
C LEU A 98 15.66 17.83 -3.25
N GLY A 99 16.01 17.14 -4.34
CA GLY A 99 17.30 17.23 -5.02
C GLY A 99 17.55 18.57 -5.73
N GLN A 100 16.52 19.42 -5.86
CA GLN A 100 16.47 20.77 -6.46
C GLN A 100 16.86 20.86 -7.95
N ARG A 101 18.00 20.32 -8.34
CA ARG A 101 18.56 20.45 -9.69
C ARG A 101 17.97 19.35 -10.56
N ASN A 102 17.17 19.74 -11.54
CA ASN A 102 16.43 18.81 -12.38
C ASN A 102 16.71 19.11 -13.85
N ILE A 103 16.99 18.06 -14.62
CA ILE A 103 16.95 18.09 -16.08
C ILE A 103 15.74 17.25 -16.47
N GLN A 104 14.78 17.84 -17.16
CA GLN A 104 13.53 17.18 -17.52
C GLN A 104 13.45 17.06 -19.03
N MET A 105 13.25 15.84 -19.52
CA MET A 105 12.95 15.61 -20.93
C MET A 105 11.60 16.26 -21.26
N VAL A 106 11.51 16.95 -22.39
CA VAL A 106 10.33 17.77 -22.77
C VAL A 106 9.02 16.96 -22.76
N SER A 107 9.07 15.68 -23.13
CA SER A 107 7.90 14.79 -23.17
C SER A 107 7.53 14.17 -21.82
N SER A 108 8.29 14.43 -20.76
CA SER A 108 8.17 13.74 -19.48
C SER A 108 7.45 14.58 -18.44
N PRO A 109 6.27 14.16 -17.94
CA PRO A 109 5.62 14.88 -16.85
C PRO A 109 6.31 14.60 -15.51
N MET A 110 6.49 15.67 -14.73
CA MET A 110 6.87 15.64 -13.31
C MET A 110 5.66 15.96 -12.45
#